data_AF-A0A2W4XIF2-F1
#
_entry.id   AF-A0A2W4XIF2-F1
#
_cell.length_a   1.000
_cell.length_b   1.000
_cell.length_c   1.000
_cell.angle_alpha   90.00
_cell.angle_beta   90.00
_cell.angle_gamma   90.00
#
_symmetry.space_group_name_H-M   'P 1'
#
loop_
_entity.id
_entity.type
_entity.pdbx_description
1 polymer ?
#
loop_
_entity_poly.entity_id
_entity_poly.type
_entity_poly.pdbx_seq_one_letter_code
_entity_poly.pdbx_strand_id
1 'polypeptide(L)'
;MKKAPLDMSRLYLTAHEYEALLLKQGGMCCVDECNTSDDLIGEHSTPNTWRRAKPDQLMCANCHKVKTLRDIKAIWKVKRLNGVAPSQYERRRKYGAQMHGRRFEKPHQSSGSPSWKR
;
A
#
# COMPACT_ATOMS: atom_id res chain seq x y z
N MET A 1 -30.85 -7.44 -20.01
CA MET A 1 -30.06 -8.09 -18.93
C MET A 1 -30.30 -7.33 -17.63
N LYS A 2 -30.91 -7.96 -16.63
CA LYS A 2 -31.15 -7.33 -15.31
C LYS A 2 -29.83 -7.35 -14.53
N LYS A 3 -29.30 -6.18 -14.16
CA LYS A 3 -28.13 -6.08 -13.26
C LYS A 3 -28.55 -6.61 -11.90
N ALA A 4 -27.88 -7.65 -11.41
CA ALA A 4 -28.07 -8.12 -10.04
C ALA A 4 -27.73 -6.97 -9.06
N PRO A 5 -28.53 -6.76 -8.00
CA PRO A 5 -28.18 -5.79 -6.97
C PRO A 5 -26.88 -6.23 -6.31
N LEU A 6 -25.87 -5.36 -6.34
CA LEU A 6 -24.60 -5.61 -5.66
C LEU A 6 -24.86 -5.61 -4.17
N ASP A 7 -24.84 -6.79 -3.54
CA ASP A 7 -24.81 -6.90 -2.08
C ASP A 7 -23.52 -6.24 -1.58
N MET A 8 -23.69 -5.10 -0.90
CA MET A 8 -22.62 -4.27 -0.34
C MET A 8 -22.16 -4.76 1.04
N SER A 9 -22.78 -5.81 1.61
CA SER A 9 -22.32 -6.43 2.86
C SER A 9 -20.94 -7.07 2.72
N ARG A 10 -20.64 -7.57 1.52
CA ARG A 10 -19.43 -8.35 1.21
C ARG A 10 -18.41 -7.47 0.51
N LEU A 11 -17.17 -7.43 1.03
CA LEU A 11 -16.08 -6.59 0.50
C LEU A 11 -15.06 -7.36 -0.36
N TYR A 12 -15.31 -8.64 -0.61
CA TYR A 12 -14.50 -9.47 -1.51
C TYR A 12 -15.30 -9.85 -2.76
N LEU A 13 -14.61 -10.23 -3.84
CA LEU A 13 -15.21 -10.66 -5.10
C LEU A 13 -15.80 -12.08 -4.96
N THR A 14 -16.92 -12.38 -5.63
CA THR A 14 -17.34 -13.78 -5.85
C THR A 14 -16.52 -14.34 -7.01
N ALA A 15 -16.53 -15.66 -7.21
CA ALA A 15 -15.97 -16.28 -8.41
C ALA A 15 -16.54 -15.65 -9.70
N HIS A 16 -17.87 -15.49 -9.78
CA HIS A 16 -18.51 -14.89 -10.93
C HIS A 16 -18.15 -13.41 -11.13
N GLU A 17 -18.04 -12.61 -10.05
CA GLU A 17 -17.60 -11.22 -10.15
C GLU A 17 -16.14 -11.13 -10.60
N TYR A 18 -15.29 -12.05 -10.11
CA TYR A 18 -13.89 -12.16 -10.52
C TYR A 18 -13.77 -12.51 -12.01
N GLU A 19 -14.47 -13.53 -12.48
CA GLU A 19 -14.49 -13.92 -13.89
C GLU A 19 -15.01 -12.79 -14.80
N ALA A 20 -16.05 -12.06 -14.36
CA ALA A 20 -16.56 -10.92 -15.10
C ALA A 20 -15.53 -9.78 -15.21
N LEU A 21 -14.77 -9.51 -14.15
CA LEU A 21 -13.67 -8.54 -14.19
C LEU A 21 -12.52 -9.02 -15.08
N LEU A 22 -12.17 -10.30 -14.98
CA LEU A 22 -11.13 -10.91 -15.80
C LEU A 22 -11.46 -10.79 -17.29
N LEU A 23 -12.69 -11.13 -17.67
CA LEU A 23 -13.17 -10.99 -19.04
C LEU A 23 -13.14 -9.53 -19.51
N LYS A 24 -13.60 -8.60 -18.65
CA LYS A 24 -13.59 -7.16 -18.95
C LYS A 24 -12.16 -6.62 -19.18
N GLN A 25 -11.17 -7.20 -18.52
CA GLN A 25 -9.75 -6.84 -18.65
C GLN A 25 -9.01 -7.64 -19.73
N GLY A 26 -9.71 -8.45 -20.53
CA GLY A 26 -9.08 -9.26 -21.57
C GLY A 26 -8.21 -10.39 -21.01
N GLY A 27 -8.48 -10.88 -19.79
CA GLY A 27 -7.76 -11.99 -19.19
C GLY A 27 -6.43 -11.61 -18.51
N MET A 28 -6.12 -10.32 -18.39
CA MET A 28 -4.81 -9.85 -17.93
C MET A 28 -4.91 -8.82 -16.81
N CYS A 29 -3.75 -8.52 -16.22
CA CYS A 29 -3.55 -7.42 -15.29
C CYS A 29 -4.12 -6.11 -15.86
N CYS A 30 -4.78 -5.31 -15.02
CA CYS A 30 -5.36 -4.02 -15.40
C CYS A 30 -4.36 -2.91 -15.75
N VAL A 31 -3.06 -3.19 -15.78
CA VAL A 31 -2.01 -2.21 -16.14
C VAL A 31 -1.66 -2.40 -17.61
N ASP A 32 -1.79 -1.34 -18.41
CA ASP A 32 -1.68 -1.38 -19.88
C ASP A 32 -0.42 -2.07 -20.43
N GLU A 33 0.72 -1.98 -19.73
CA GLU A 33 2.00 -2.57 -20.14
C GLU A 33 2.30 -3.94 -19.48
N CYS A 34 1.33 -4.53 -18.78
CA CYS A 34 1.51 -5.77 -18.01
C CYS A 34 0.68 -6.91 -18.60
N ASN A 35 1.35 -7.90 -19.20
CA ASN A 35 0.72 -9.08 -19.81
C ASN A 35 0.57 -10.28 -18.86
N THR A 36 0.68 -10.06 -17.54
CA THR A 36 0.49 -11.13 -16.56
C THR A 36 -0.98 -11.55 -16.54
N SER A 37 -1.25 -12.84 -16.71
CA SER A 37 -2.59 -13.43 -16.71
C SER A 37 -2.85 -14.34 -15.51
N ASP A 38 -1.81 -14.67 -14.75
CA ASP A 38 -1.81 -15.53 -13.58
C ASP A 38 -1.70 -14.74 -12.27
N ASP A 39 -2.12 -15.38 -11.17
CA ASP A 39 -2.04 -14.86 -9.80
C ASP A 39 -2.56 -13.41 -9.64
N LEU A 40 -3.64 -13.09 -10.36
CA LEU A 40 -4.27 -11.78 -10.28
C LEU A 40 -5.08 -11.65 -8.99
N ILE A 41 -4.88 -10.53 -8.30
CA ILE A 41 -5.60 -10.21 -7.06
C ILE A 41 -6.62 -9.10 -7.32
N GLY A 42 -7.73 -9.14 -6.59
CA GLY A 42 -8.71 -8.06 -6.60
C GLY A 42 -8.11 -6.79 -6.01
N GLU A 43 -8.05 -5.73 -6.80
CA GLU A 43 -7.50 -4.44 -6.42
C GLU A 43 -8.54 -3.31 -6.58
N HIS A 44 -8.34 -2.22 -5.84
CA HIS A 44 -9.19 -1.03 -5.91
C HIS A 44 -8.51 0.09 -6.71
N SER A 45 -9.15 0.59 -7.76
CA SER A 45 -8.67 1.74 -8.53
C SER A 45 -8.52 2.98 -7.65
N THR A 46 -9.52 3.22 -6.80
CA THR A 46 -9.50 4.22 -5.74
C THR A 46 -9.14 3.54 -4.43
N PRO A 47 -8.14 4.03 -3.66
CA PRO A 47 -7.78 3.43 -2.39
C PRO A 47 -8.97 3.25 -1.46
N ASN A 48 -9.09 2.07 -0.84
CA ASN A 48 -10.17 1.74 0.11
C ASN A 48 -10.27 2.72 1.29
N THR A 49 -9.15 3.39 1.64
CA THR A 49 -9.09 4.47 2.63
C THR A 49 -9.93 5.69 2.26
N TRP A 50 -10.15 5.96 0.97
CA TRP A 50 -10.96 7.07 0.48
C TRP A 50 -12.38 6.63 0.13
N ARG A 51 -12.53 5.44 -0.48
CA ARG A 51 -13.83 4.90 -0.85
C ARG A 51 -13.89 3.43 -0.46
N ARG A 52 -14.72 3.12 0.53
CA ARG A 52 -14.98 1.74 0.92
C ARG A 52 -15.89 1.07 -0.10
N ALA A 53 -15.33 0.14 -0.87
CA ALA A 53 -16.02 -0.58 -1.93
C ALA A 53 -15.43 -1.98 -2.11
N LYS A 54 -16.05 -2.80 -2.95
CA LYS A 54 -15.42 -4.02 -3.49
C LYS A 54 -14.28 -3.64 -4.45
N PRO A 55 -13.31 -4.54 -4.67
CA PRO A 55 -12.37 -4.41 -5.78
C PRO A 55 -13.09 -4.23 -7.11
N ASP A 56 -12.56 -3.37 -7.97
CA ASP A 56 -13.13 -3.02 -9.27
C ASP A 56 -12.20 -3.35 -10.44
N GLN A 57 -11.02 -3.92 -10.14
CA GLN A 57 -10.02 -4.35 -11.11
C GLN A 57 -9.23 -5.56 -10.57
N LEU A 58 -8.57 -6.31 -11.46
CA LEU A 58 -7.64 -7.39 -11.14
C LEU A 58 -6.21 -6.97 -11.51
N MET A 59 -5.25 -7.19 -10.62
CA MET A 59 -3.87 -6.73 -10.77
C MET A 59 -2.89 -7.81 -10.33
N CYS A 60 -1.74 -7.94 -10.99
CA CYS A 60 -0.69 -8.84 -10.52
C CYS A 60 0.02 -8.29 -9.27
N ALA A 61 0.65 -9.16 -8.48
CA ALA A 61 1.31 -8.78 -7.24
C ALA A 61 2.40 -7.70 -7.42
N ASN A 62 3.14 -7.75 -8.53
CA ASN A 62 4.20 -6.78 -8.83
C ASN A 62 3.64 -5.37 -9.07
N CYS A 63 2.64 -5.25 -9.95
CA CYS A 63 1.95 -3.99 -10.20
C CYS A 63 1.24 -3.46 -8.95
N HIS A 64 0.60 -4.35 -8.18
CA HIS A 64 -0.07 -4.02 -6.93
C HIS A 64 0.90 -3.39 -5.91
N LYS A 65 2.11 -3.94 -5.77
CA LYS A 65 3.14 -3.38 -4.87
C LYS A 65 3.53 -1.96 -5.27
N VAL A 66 3.74 -1.71 -6.57
CA VAL A 66 4.08 -0.37 -7.09
C VAL A 66 2.93 0.60 -6.83
N LYS A 67 1.68 0.21 -7.12
CA LYS A 67 0.49 1.02 -6.87
C LYS A 67 0.33 1.34 -5.38
N THR A 68 0.44 0.35 -4.51
CA THR A 68 0.34 0.51 -3.06
C THR A 68 1.30 1.58 -2.54
N LEU A 69 2.56 1.60 -3.01
CA LEU A 69 3.54 2.61 -2.62
C LEU A 69 3.15 4.03 -3.07
N ARG A 70 2.55 4.17 -4.26
CA ARG A 70 2.05 5.46 -4.76
C ARG A 70 0.85 5.93 -3.94
N ASP A 71 -0.09 5.03 -3.66
CA ASP A 71 -1.30 5.32 -2.89
C ASP A 71 -0.99 5.74 -1.45
N ILE A 72 -0.08 5.03 -0.77
CA ILE A 72 0.37 5.40 0.58
C ILE A 72 0.90 6.83 0.59
N LYS A 73 1.73 7.22 -0.39
CA LYS A 73 2.24 8.59 -0.49
C LYS A 73 1.12 9.61 -0.67
N ALA A 74 0.15 9.32 -1.55
CA ALA A 74 -1.00 10.20 -1.80
C ALA A 74 -1.89 10.34 -0.55
N ILE A 75 -2.24 9.23 0.11
CA ILE A 75 -3.04 9.20 1.34
C ILE A 75 -2.38 10.06 2.42
N TRP A 76 -1.07 9.89 2.65
CA TRP A 76 -0.35 10.68 3.66
C TRP A 76 -0.26 12.17 3.29
N LYS A 77 -0.16 12.50 2.00
CA LYS A 77 -0.21 13.89 1.54
C LYS A 77 -1.57 14.51 1.87
N VAL A 78 -2.67 13.84 1.53
CA VAL A 78 -4.03 14.33 1.82
C VAL A 78 -4.25 14.46 3.33
N LYS A 79 -3.83 13.48 4.14
CA LYS A 79 -3.95 13.57 5.61
C LYS A 79 -3.21 14.78 6.19
N ARG A 80 -2.05 15.16 5.64
CA ARG A 80 -1.33 16.37 6.06
C ARG A 80 -2.06 17.65 5.66
N LEU A 81 -2.56 17.71 4.43
CA LEU A 81 -3.31 18.87 3.94
C LEU A 81 -4.60 19.10 4.73
N ASN A 82 -5.28 18.02 5.14
CA ASN A 82 -6.51 18.08 5.94
C ASN A 82 -6.26 18.25 7.45
N GLY A 83 -5.00 18.45 7.89
CA GLY A 83 -4.67 18.60 9.31
C GLY A 83 -4.81 17.32 10.17
N VAL A 84 -5.21 16.19 9.58
CA VAL A 84 -5.37 14.90 10.26
C VAL A 84 -4.03 14.31 10.69
N ALA A 85 -2.97 14.53 9.89
CA ALA A 85 -1.62 14.09 10.20
C ALA A 85 -0.70 15.30 10.36
N PRO A 86 0.12 15.37 11.43
CA PRO A 86 0.99 16.50 11.64
C PRO A 86 2.09 16.56 10.58
N SER A 87 2.30 17.77 10.06
CA SER A 87 3.43 18.14 9.22
C SER A 87 4.77 17.84 9.93
N GLN A 88 5.86 17.85 9.17
CA GLN A 88 7.18 17.70 9.76
C GLN A 88 7.50 18.84 10.74
N TYR A 89 7.07 20.07 10.42
CA TYR A 89 7.22 21.24 11.29
C TYR A 89 6.50 21.03 12.62
N GLU A 90 5.23 20.61 12.60
CA GLU A 90 4.46 20.37 13.82
C GLU A 90 5.03 19.22 14.64
N ARG A 91 5.52 18.15 13.98
CA ARG A 91 6.23 17.07 14.66
C ARG A 91 7.51 17.57 15.32
N ARG A 92 8.31 18.40 14.66
CA ARG A 92 9.53 18.98 15.24
C ARG A 92 9.24 19.95 16.37
N ARG A 93 8.15 20.73 16.27
CA ARG A 93 7.70 21.63 17.34
C ARG A 93 7.27 20.83 18.57
N LYS A 94 6.56 19.71 18.39
CA LYS A 94 6.05 18.88 19.49
C LYS A 94 7.09 17.97 20.13
N TYR A 95 7.98 17.39 19.33
CA TYR A 95 8.91 16.34 19.78
C TYR A 95 10.39 16.76 19.75
N GLY A 96 10.69 17.99 19.33
CA GLY A 96 12.07 18.46 19.11
C GLY A 96 12.61 18.13 17.72
N ALA A 97 13.80 18.65 17.39
CA ALA A 97 14.41 18.49 16.08
C ALA A 97 14.77 17.03 15.72
N GLN A 98 14.96 16.18 16.74
CA GLN A 98 15.24 14.77 16.59
C GLN A 98 14.00 13.95 16.96
N MET A 99 13.53 13.09 16.05
CA MET A 99 12.65 12.00 16.46
C MET A 99 13.44 11.12 17.43
N HIS A 100 12.86 10.75 18.57
CA HIS A 100 13.41 9.72 19.44
C HIS A 100 13.43 8.38 18.68
N GLY A 101 14.47 8.17 17.89
CA GLY A 101 14.79 6.86 17.34
C GLY A 101 15.28 5.95 18.45
N ARG A 102 15.09 4.64 18.28
CA ARG A 102 15.80 3.64 19.07
C ARG A 102 17.29 4.01 18.99
N ARG A 103 17.94 4.27 20.13
CA ARG A 103 19.39 4.45 20.14
C ARG A 103 19.95 3.18 19.51
N PHE A 104 20.64 3.29 18.38
CA PHE A 104 21.43 2.18 17.89
C PHE A 104 22.40 1.83 19.03
N GLU A 105 22.25 0.66 19.62
CA GLU A 105 23.28 0.12 20.51
C GLU A 105 24.56 0.10 19.68
N LYS A 106 25.53 0.95 20.04
CA LYS A 106 26.83 0.95 19.37
C LYS A 106 27.46 -0.41 19.66
N PRO A 107 27.72 -1.29 18.67
CA PRO A 107 28.26 -2.62 18.92
C PRO A 107 29.74 -2.64 19.37
N HIS A 108 30.30 -1.50 19.79
CA HIS A 108 31.73 -1.40 20.08
C HIS A 108 31.98 -0.41 21.23
N GLN A 109 31.68 -0.84 22.44
CA GLN A 109 32.47 -0.50 23.62
C GLN A 109 32.63 -1.76 24.49
N SER A 110 32.99 -2.90 23.88
CA SER A 110 33.72 -3.92 24.60
C SER A 110 35.14 -3.40 24.78
N SER A 111 35.49 -3.08 26.02
CA SER A 111 36.84 -2.73 26.47
C SER A 111 37.76 -3.95 26.34
N GLY A 112 38.16 -4.27 25.13
CA GLY A 112 39.11 -5.32 24.82
C GLY A 112 39.90 -4.94 23.59
N SER A 113 41.12 -4.44 23.80
CA SER A 113 42.09 -4.18 22.74
C SER A 113 42.18 -5.40 21.80
N PRO A 114 42.09 -5.24 20.47
CA PRO A 114 42.25 -6.36 19.56
C PRO A 114 43.66 -6.96 19.67
N SER A 115 43.77 -8.26 19.96
CA SER A 115 45.04 -8.96 20.20
C SER A 115 45.95 -9.13 18.97
N TRP A 116 45.59 -8.55 17.83
CA TRP A 116 46.32 -8.70 16.58
C TRP A 116 47.33 -7.58 16.29
N LYS A 117 47.42 -6.56 17.14
CA LYS A 117 48.57 -5.63 17.13
C LYS A 117 49.63 -6.14 18.11
N ARG A 118 50.52 -6.99 17.61
CA ARG A 118 51.87 -7.18 18.19
C ARG A 118 52.77 -6.05 17.71
#